data_AF-A0A8H5SLH0-F1
#
_entry.id   AF-A0A8H5SLH0-F1
#
_cell.length_a   1.000
_cell.length_b   1.000
_cell.length_c   1.000
_cell.angle_alpha   90.00
_cell.angle_beta   90.00
_cell.angle_gamma   90.00
#
_symmetry.space_group_name_H-M   'P 1'
#
loop_
_entity.id
_entity.type
_entity.pdbx_description
1 polymer ?
#
loop_
_entity_poly.entity_id
_entity_poly.type
_entity_poly.pdbx_seq_one_letter_code
_entity_poly.pdbx_strand_id
1 'polypeptide(L)'
;MEECPVTDLDKIAKGWKTAMKYSKERLQRVHDLAADELDDAINDGHLVLETVCLFVHACIKHNQYKLPLSFWRVLHAEYGIIVYPTALTEDIDIQGLNTDVTFTEAYEGHIMMYGGARGIKYPPRCPIELMREPPPAYQKETPKIES
;
A
#
# COMPACT_ATOMS: atom_id res chain seq x y z
N MET A 1 14.57 -17.13 20.99
CA MET A 1 15.08 -16.09 20.07
C MET A 1 14.92 -16.65 18.68
N GLU A 2 13.88 -16.23 17.96
CA GLU A 2 13.73 -16.57 16.55
C GLU A 2 14.82 -15.85 15.77
N GLU A 3 15.67 -16.60 15.07
CA GLU A 3 16.60 -16.04 14.08
C GLU A 3 15.76 -15.33 13.02
N CYS A 4 15.73 -14.00 13.05
CA CYS A 4 15.19 -13.23 11.93
C CYS A 4 16.13 -13.51 10.74
N PRO A 5 15.70 -14.24 9.70
CA PRO A 5 16.65 -14.73 8.71
C PRO A 5 17.04 -13.56 7.83
N VAL A 6 18.25 -13.02 8.05
CA VAL A 6 18.87 -11.97 7.23
C VAL A 6 18.77 -12.30 5.73
N THR A 7 18.82 -13.60 5.39
CA THR A 7 18.65 -14.18 4.06
C THR A 7 17.31 -13.84 3.36
N ASP A 8 16.23 -13.62 4.09
CA ASP A 8 14.93 -13.30 3.48
C ASP A 8 14.79 -11.83 3.13
N LEU A 9 15.43 -10.92 3.88
CA LEU A 9 15.43 -9.49 3.56
C LEU A 9 16.17 -9.22 2.25
N ASP A 10 17.27 -9.91 1.98
CA ASP A 10 17.99 -9.78 0.71
C ASP A 10 17.17 -10.26 -0.49
N LYS A 11 16.40 -11.34 -0.31
CA LYS A 11 15.48 -11.83 -1.35
C LYS A 11 14.33 -10.86 -1.58
N ILE A 12 13.73 -10.36 -0.50
CA ILE A 12 12.69 -9.33 -0.55
C ILE A 12 13.21 -8.08 -1.25
N ALA A 13 14.42 -7.62 -0.93
CA ALA A 13 15.03 -6.46 -1.57
C ALA A 13 15.26 -6.67 -3.08
N LYS A 14 15.65 -7.88 -3.51
CA LYS A 14 15.75 -8.24 -4.94
C LYS A 14 14.39 -8.26 -5.62
N GLY A 15 13.38 -8.83 -4.96
CA GLY A 15 12.00 -8.82 -5.43
C GLY A 15 11.48 -7.39 -5.61
N TRP A 16 11.71 -6.55 -4.60
CA TRP A 16 11.34 -5.13 -4.61
C TRP A 16 11.98 -4.37 -5.76
N LYS A 17 13.29 -4.51 -5.99
CA LYS A 17 13.98 -3.87 -7.12
C LYS A 17 13.39 -4.28 -8.47
N THR A 18 13.03 -5.56 -8.59
CA THR A 18 12.37 -6.08 -9.80
C THR A 18 10.98 -5.46 -9.97
N ALA A 19 10.18 -5.42 -8.90
CA ALA A 19 8.86 -4.80 -8.91
C ALA A 19 8.94 -3.31 -9.25
N MET A 20 9.90 -2.58 -8.68
CA MET A 20 10.11 -1.16 -8.94
C MET A 20 10.48 -0.88 -10.39
N LYS A 21 11.30 -1.73 -11.02
CA LYS A 21 11.61 -1.63 -12.45
C LYS A 21 10.33 -1.75 -13.30
N TYR A 22 9.55 -2.81 -13.09
CA TYR A 22 8.31 -3.03 -13.85
C TYR A 22 7.26 -1.95 -13.57
N SER A 23 7.20 -1.45 -12.34
CA SER A 23 6.31 -0.35 -11.95
C SER A 23 6.68 0.94 -12.68
N LYS A 24 7.97 1.26 -12.80
CA LYS A 24 8.43 2.44 -13.54
C LYS A 24 8.08 2.34 -15.03
N GLU A 25 8.38 1.21 -15.66
CA GLU A 25 8.07 0.96 -17.08
C GLU A 25 6.56 1.05 -17.34
N ARG A 26 5.75 0.53 -16.42
CA ARG A 26 4.28 0.59 -16.50
C ARG A 26 3.75 2.01 -16.32
N LEU A 27 4.17 2.70 -15.26
CA LEU A 27 3.73 4.06 -14.95
C LEU A 27 4.00 5.00 -16.12
N GLN A 28 5.21 4.91 -16.69
CA GLN A 28 5.58 5.69 -17.87
C GLN A 28 4.72 5.34 -19.08
N ARG A 29 4.51 4.05 -19.37
CA ARG A 29 3.77 3.59 -20.56
C ARG A 29 2.28 3.89 -20.49
N VAL A 30 1.65 3.71 -19.33
CA VAL A 30 0.19 3.86 -19.16
C VAL A 30 -0.21 5.33 -19.20
N HIS A 31 0.59 6.21 -18.60
CA HIS A 31 0.31 7.65 -18.58
C HIS A 31 1.07 8.45 -19.65
N ASP A 32 1.80 7.78 -20.55
CA ASP A 32 2.62 8.37 -21.61
C ASP A 32 3.55 9.50 -21.09
N LEU A 33 4.17 9.28 -19.92
CA LEU A 33 4.93 10.32 -19.23
C LEU A 33 6.23 10.66 -19.97
N ALA A 34 6.47 11.96 -20.14
CA ALA A 34 7.77 12.47 -20.51
C ALA A 34 8.82 12.21 -19.40
N ALA A 35 10.10 12.40 -19.73
CA ALA A 35 11.18 12.07 -18.80
C ALA A 35 11.16 12.92 -17.51
N ASP A 36 10.83 14.20 -17.65
CA ASP A 36 10.65 15.16 -16.56
C ASP A 36 9.41 14.82 -15.71
N GLU A 37 8.27 14.53 -16.35
CA GLU A 37 7.05 14.13 -15.65
C GLU A 37 7.24 12.80 -14.88
N LEU A 38 8.03 11.88 -15.44
CA LEU A 38 8.37 10.63 -14.78
C LEU A 38 9.29 10.85 -13.57
N ASP A 39 10.26 11.75 -13.67
CA ASP A 39 11.12 12.10 -12.55
C ASP A 39 10.33 12.80 -11.43
N ASP A 40 9.39 13.69 -11.78
CA ASP A 40 8.46 14.31 -10.83
C ASP A 40 7.60 13.24 -10.15
N ALA A 41 7.03 12.29 -10.91
CA ALA A 41 6.24 11.20 -10.35
C ALA A 41 7.05 10.30 -9.41
N ILE A 42 8.35 10.10 -9.69
CA ILE A 42 9.27 9.38 -8.80
C ILE A 42 9.49 10.15 -7.51
N ASN A 43 9.76 11.46 -7.61
CA ASN A 43 10.01 12.34 -6.46
C ASN A 43 8.78 12.48 -5.57
N ASP A 44 7.58 12.47 -6.15
CA ASP A 44 6.30 12.54 -5.45
C ASP A 44 5.87 11.20 -4.84
N GLY A 45 6.65 10.13 -5.03
CA GLY A 45 6.39 8.82 -4.43
C GLY A 45 5.41 7.93 -5.21
N HIS A 46 4.93 8.35 -6.38
CA HIS A 46 4.01 7.54 -7.20
C HIS A 46 4.65 6.23 -7.68
N LEU A 47 5.96 6.24 -7.97
CA LEU A 47 6.66 4.99 -8.27
C LEU A 47 6.65 4.03 -7.07
N VAL A 48 6.79 4.54 -5.85
CA VAL A 48 6.75 3.71 -4.63
C VAL A 48 5.34 3.17 -4.44
N LEU A 49 4.31 4.00 -4.60
CA LEU A 49 2.91 3.57 -4.53
C LEU A 49 2.59 2.45 -5.53
N GLU A 50 2.96 2.64 -6.80
CA GLU A 50 2.79 1.63 -7.84
C GLU A 50 3.54 0.33 -7.50
N THR A 51 4.76 0.47 -6.98
CA THR A 51 5.58 -0.67 -6.56
C THR A 51 4.95 -1.44 -5.40
N VAL A 52 4.42 -0.76 -4.39
CA VAL A 52 3.73 -1.41 -3.26
C VAL A 52 2.52 -2.18 -3.76
N CYS A 53 1.71 -1.61 -4.66
CA CYS A 53 0.53 -2.28 -5.20
C CYS A 53 0.91 -3.56 -5.96
N LEU A 54 1.89 -3.48 -6.88
CA LEU A 54 2.42 -4.65 -7.57
C LEU A 54 2.99 -5.69 -6.59
N PHE A 55 3.77 -5.25 -5.60
CA PHE A 55 4.44 -6.16 -4.68
C PHE A 55 3.46 -6.87 -3.74
N VAL A 56 2.42 -6.16 -3.28
CA VAL A 56 1.31 -6.75 -2.53
C VAL A 56 0.59 -7.79 -3.37
N HIS A 57 0.25 -7.45 -4.61
CA HIS A 57 -0.44 -8.34 -5.53
C HIS A 57 0.35 -9.63 -5.81
N ALA A 58 1.57 -9.47 -6.31
CA ALA A 58 2.36 -10.59 -6.83
C ALA A 58 3.00 -11.44 -5.72
N CYS A 59 3.38 -10.84 -4.59
CA CYS A 59 4.20 -11.51 -3.59
C CYS A 59 3.51 -11.70 -2.24
N ILE A 60 2.77 -10.70 -1.74
CA ILE A 60 2.23 -10.76 -0.38
C ILE A 60 0.91 -11.54 -0.34
N LYS A 61 -0.02 -11.26 -1.26
CA LYS A 61 -1.33 -11.94 -1.31
C LYS A 61 -1.17 -13.46 -1.50
N HIS A 62 -0.13 -13.87 -2.24
CA HIS A 62 0.21 -15.28 -2.46
C HIS A 62 1.13 -15.88 -1.38
N ASN A 63 1.34 -15.19 -0.25
CA ASN A 63 2.20 -15.61 0.86
C ASN A 63 3.65 -15.95 0.46
N GLN A 64 4.15 -15.39 -0.66
CA GLN A 64 5.53 -15.58 -1.10
C GLN A 64 6.50 -14.90 -0.13
N TYR A 65 6.14 -13.73 0.40
CA TYR A 65 6.90 -13.00 1.40
C TYR A 65 6.03 -12.56 2.56
N LYS A 66 6.65 -12.48 3.75
CA LYS A 66 6.11 -11.79 4.91
C LYS A 66 6.98 -10.59 5.19
N LEU A 67 6.40 -9.39 5.11
CA LEU A 67 7.14 -8.16 5.33
C LEU A 67 7.19 -7.80 6.82
N PRO A 68 8.34 -7.31 7.31
CA PRO A 68 8.46 -6.89 8.70
C PRO A 68 7.58 -5.67 8.97
N LEU A 69 7.14 -5.49 10.22
CA LEU A 69 6.31 -4.34 10.61
C LEU A 69 6.96 -2.98 10.28
N SER A 70 8.30 -2.92 10.34
CA SER A 70 9.08 -1.73 9.99
C SER A 70 8.85 -1.27 8.56
N PHE A 71 8.65 -2.20 7.61
CA PHE A 71 8.38 -1.87 6.21
C PHE A 71 7.11 -1.02 6.08
N TRP A 72 6.00 -1.48 6.68
CA TRP A 72 4.73 -0.75 6.64
C TRP A 72 4.80 0.61 7.34
N ARG A 73 5.56 0.70 8.44
CA ARG A 73 5.79 1.96 9.15
C ARG A 73 6.54 2.97 8.29
N VAL A 74 7.56 2.53 7.54
CA VAL A 74 8.31 3.38 6.61
C VAL A 74 7.41 3.87 5.48
N LEU A 75 6.59 3.00 4.88
CA LEU A 75 5.63 3.41 3.85
C LEU A 75 4.68 4.53 4.33
N HIS A 76 4.14 4.38 5.54
CA HIS A 76 3.28 5.39 6.12
C HIS A 76 4.03 6.68 6.47
N ALA A 77 5.18 6.58 7.14
CA ALA A 77 5.91 7.74 7.66
C ALA A 77 6.58 8.58 6.57
N GLU A 78 7.19 7.94 5.58
CA GLU A 78 7.99 8.61 4.54
C GLU A 78 7.16 8.96 3.30
N TYR A 79 6.18 8.12 2.96
CA TYR A 79 5.41 8.26 1.72
C TYR A 79 3.93 8.52 1.95
N GLY A 80 3.43 8.47 3.20
CA GLY A 80 2.00 8.60 3.47
C GLY A 80 1.16 7.46 2.88
N ILE A 81 1.76 6.31 2.59
CA ILE A 81 1.07 5.16 1.96
C ILE A 81 0.42 4.29 3.05
N ILE A 82 -0.87 4.03 2.90
CA ILE A 82 -1.66 3.13 3.73
C ILE A 82 -2.12 1.93 2.91
N VAL A 83 -1.87 0.73 3.45
CA VAL A 83 -2.36 -0.54 2.89
C VAL A 83 -3.48 -1.04 3.79
N TYR A 84 -4.70 -1.05 3.27
CA TYR A 84 -5.86 -1.56 4.01
C TYR A 84 -5.86 -3.08 4.01
N PRO A 85 -6.46 -3.74 5.03
CA PRO A 85 -6.59 -5.19 5.06
C PRO A 85 -7.25 -5.78 3.81
N THR A 86 -8.17 -5.03 3.20
CA THR A 86 -8.87 -5.38 1.97
C THR A 86 -7.91 -5.65 0.80
N ALA A 87 -6.76 -4.98 0.73
CA ALA A 87 -5.72 -5.23 -0.28
C ALA A 87 -5.13 -6.66 -0.20
N LEU A 88 -5.23 -7.30 0.96
CA LEU A 88 -4.70 -8.64 1.23
C LEU A 88 -5.79 -9.71 1.19
N THR A 89 -7.04 -9.35 1.49
CA THR A 89 -8.14 -10.30 1.67
C THR A 89 -9.11 -10.38 0.51
N GLU A 90 -9.29 -9.28 -0.24
CA GLU A 90 -10.28 -9.20 -1.31
C GLU A 90 -9.68 -9.50 -2.67
N ASP A 91 -10.53 -9.96 -3.59
CA ASP A 91 -10.17 -10.13 -4.99
C ASP A 91 -10.24 -8.79 -5.71
N ILE A 92 -9.06 -8.32 -6.10
CA ILE A 92 -8.89 -7.06 -6.80
C ILE A 92 -9.09 -7.32 -8.29
N ASP A 93 -9.97 -6.54 -8.91
CA ASP A 93 -10.15 -6.60 -10.35
C ASP A 93 -8.92 -6.00 -11.04
N ILE A 94 -8.22 -6.85 -11.79
CA ILE A 94 -7.02 -6.51 -12.53
C ILE A 94 -7.28 -6.51 -14.05
N GLN A 95 -8.54 -6.34 -14.47
CA GLN A 95 -8.86 -6.11 -15.87
C GLN A 95 -8.14 -4.84 -16.38
N GLY A 96 -7.56 -4.95 -17.58
CA GLY A 96 -6.78 -3.87 -18.19
C GLY A 96 -5.34 -3.76 -17.69
N LEU A 97 -4.91 -4.55 -16.70
CA LEU A 97 -3.57 -4.43 -16.12
C LEU A 97 -2.47 -4.89 -17.10
N ASN A 98 -2.80 -5.52 -18.23
CA ASN A 98 -1.83 -5.78 -19.31
C ASN A 98 -1.77 -4.66 -20.36
N THR A 99 -2.73 -3.74 -20.36
CA THR A 99 -2.92 -2.75 -21.42
C THR A 99 -2.91 -1.33 -20.86
N ASP A 100 -3.92 -0.97 -20.07
CA ASP A 100 -4.35 0.42 -19.92
C ASP A 100 -4.42 0.92 -18.46
N VAL A 101 -4.24 0.05 -17.46
CA VAL A 101 -4.26 0.47 -16.05
C VAL A 101 -2.97 0.14 -15.31
N THR A 102 -2.66 1.01 -14.35
CA THR A 102 -1.63 0.84 -13.33
C THR A 102 -2.13 -0.04 -12.18
N PHE A 103 -1.21 -0.58 -11.38
CA PHE A 103 -1.59 -1.26 -10.14
C PHE A 103 -2.19 -0.28 -9.13
N THR A 104 -1.75 0.97 -9.14
CA THR A 104 -2.30 2.04 -8.29
C THR A 104 -3.78 2.25 -8.58
N GLU A 105 -4.18 2.30 -9.84
CA GLU A 105 -5.59 2.41 -10.25
C GLU A 105 -6.37 1.14 -9.89
N ALA A 106 -5.81 -0.05 -10.12
CA ALA A 106 -6.47 -1.31 -9.77
C ALA A 106 -6.66 -1.48 -8.25
N TYR A 107 -5.74 -0.95 -7.44
CA TYR A 107 -5.79 -1.00 -5.97
C TYR A 107 -6.42 0.25 -5.34
N GLU A 108 -7.10 1.10 -6.11
CA GLU A 108 -7.77 2.28 -5.57
C GLU A 108 -8.73 1.90 -4.43
N GLY A 109 -8.63 2.60 -3.30
CA GLY A 109 -9.41 2.29 -2.08
C GLY A 109 -8.86 1.14 -1.23
N HIS A 110 -7.93 0.34 -1.75
CA HIS A 110 -7.24 -0.74 -1.02
C HIS A 110 -5.82 -0.35 -0.59
N ILE A 111 -5.12 0.40 -1.43
CA ILE A 111 -3.83 1.01 -1.11
C ILE A 111 -3.90 2.47 -1.54
N MET A 112 -3.64 3.39 -0.61
CA MET A 112 -3.79 4.82 -0.87
C MET A 112 -2.58 5.60 -0.36
N MET A 113 -2.23 6.67 -1.07
CA MET A 113 -1.19 7.61 -0.68
C MET A 113 -1.79 8.96 -0.30
N TYR A 114 -1.54 9.42 0.93
CA TYR A 114 -1.98 10.74 1.38
C TYR A 114 -0.98 11.81 0.95
N GLY A 115 -1.42 12.77 0.13
CA GLY A 115 -0.69 14.02 -0.12
C GLY A 115 0.07 14.15 -1.45
N GLY A 116 -0.02 13.19 -2.37
CA GLY A 116 0.83 13.15 -3.57
C GLY A 116 0.27 13.64 -4.91
N ALA A 117 -0.93 14.21 -5.00
CA ALA A 117 -1.46 14.66 -6.31
C ALA A 117 -2.03 16.08 -6.32
N ARG A 118 -2.55 16.59 -5.20
CA ARG A 118 -3.10 17.95 -5.09
C ARG A 118 -3.02 18.41 -3.65
N GLY A 119 -2.03 19.24 -3.32
CA GLY A 119 -1.81 19.95 -2.05
C GLY A 119 -2.91 19.83 -0.99
N ILE A 120 -2.94 18.72 -0.27
CA ILE A 120 -3.74 18.64 0.95
C ILE A 120 -2.98 19.41 2.03
N LYS A 121 -3.59 20.52 2.47
CA LYS A 121 -3.14 21.28 3.63
C LYS A 121 -3.23 20.39 4.86
N TYR A 122 -2.09 20.24 5.52
CA TYR A 122 -2.04 19.74 6.88
C TYR A 122 -2.81 20.66 7.83
N PRO A 123 -3.47 20.09 8.85
CA PRO A 123 -3.45 18.67 9.23
C PRO A 123 -4.55 17.82 8.54
N PRO A 124 -4.34 16.49 8.44
CA PRO A 124 -5.36 15.58 7.93
C PRO A 124 -6.65 15.68 8.77
N ARG A 125 -7.80 15.45 8.13
CA ARG A 125 -9.11 15.38 8.83
C ARG A 125 -9.07 14.30 9.91
N CYS A 126 -9.75 14.55 11.02
CA CYS A 126 -9.81 13.58 12.11
C CYS A 126 -10.45 12.29 11.57
N PRO A 127 -9.87 11.09 11.80
CA PRO A 127 -10.47 9.83 11.34
C PRO A 127 -11.92 9.65 11.78
N ILE A 128 -12.29 10.19 12.95
CA ILE A 128 -13.66 10.18 13.48
C ILE A 128 -14.64 10.95 12.57
N GLU A 129 -14.18 12.01 11.90
CA GLU A 129 -15.01 12.80 10.96
C GLU A 129 -15.33 12.04 9.67
N LEU A 130 -14.58 10.97 9.36
CA LEU A 130 -14.75 10.17 8.15
C LEU A 130 -15.58 8.90 8.40
N MET A 131 -15.70 8.48 9.66
CA MET A 131 -16.51 7.32 10.05
C MET A 131 -18.00 7.67 9.90
N ARG A 132 -18.64 7.08 8.88
CA ARG A 132 -20.10 7.16 8.69
C ARG A 132 -20.86 6.11 9.47
N GLU A 133 -20.17 5.04 9.85
CA GLU A 133 -20.75 3.94 10.61
C GLU A 133 -20.71 4.24 12.10
N PRO A 134 -21.79 3.95 12.85
CA PRO A 134 -21.77 4.08 14.29
C PRO A 134 -20.74 3.11 14.87
N PRO A 135 -20.04 3.49 15.97
CA PRO A 135 -19.10 2.59 16.62
C PRO A 135 -19.81 1.30 17.04
N PRO A 136 -19.12 0.15 17.02
CA PRO A 136 -19.70 -1.12 17.43
C PRO A 136 -20.17 -1.04 18.89
N ALA A 137 -21.33 -1.63 19.17
CA ALA A 137 -21.83 -1.75 20.53
C ALA A 137 -21.02 -2.80 21.30
N TYR A 138 -20.03 -2.35 22.07
CA TYR A 138 -19.30 -3.24 22.97
C TYR A 138 -20.26 -3.75 24.06
N GLN A 139 -20.39 -5.07 24.18
CA GLN A 139 -21.14 -5.67 25.29
C GLN A 139 -20.44 -5.29 26.59
N LYS A 140 -21.18 -4.69 27.53
CA LYS A 140 -20.68 -4.53 28.90
C LYS A 140 -20.56 -5.92 29.50
N GLU A 141 -19.36 -6.34 29.84
CA GLU A 141 -19.18 -7.55 30.65
C GLU A 141 -20.01 -7.37 31.93
N THR A 142 -21.01 -8.23 32.10
CA THR A 142 -21.71 -8.33 33.38
C THR A 142 -20.68 -8.76 34.43
N PRO A 143 -20.50 -8.01 35.52
CA PRO A 143 -19.60 -8.42 36.58
C PRO A 143 -20.04 -9.80 37.07
N LYS A 144 -19.13 -10.78 37.05
CA LYS A 144 -19.36 -12.04 37.73
C LYS A 144 -19.41 -11.74 39.22
N ILE A 145 -20.61 -11.71 39.78
CA ILE A 145 -20.79 -11.77 41.24
C ILE A 145 -20.55 -13.24 41.58
N GLU A 146 -19.35 -13.55 42.07
CA GLU A 146 -19.07 -14.84 42.71
C GLU A 146 -19.89 -14.90 44.00
N SER A 147 -20.67 -15.98 44.17
CA SER A 147 -21.39 -16.35 45.39
C SER A 147 -20.99 -17.76 45.79
#